data_AF-A0A9Q0M6S2-F1
#
_entry.id   AF-A0A9Q0M6S2-F1
#
_cell.length_a   1.000
_cell.length_b   1.000
_cell.length_c   1.000
_cell.angle_alpha   90.00
_cell.angle_beta   90.00
_cell.angle_gamma   90.00
#
_symmetry.space_group_name_H-M   'P 1'
#
loop_
_entity.id
_entity.type
_entity.pdbx_description
1 polymer ?
#
loop_
_entity_poly.entity_id
_entity_poly.type
_entity_poly.pdbx_seq_one_letter_code
_entity_poly.pdbx_strand_id
1 'polypeptide(L)'
;MQTYKERTGSNGKHQRSLSFCNYDEFRRRDLASTTGETEFRQRRPLIGGEPSTSDEANSNVISELSPMNDVNESINYGNQINSQSGSSVDTEKNAVCSELNSLLLDQENKSVVSAGPMVKGHRRSFSLRQRFEVGYEFIVSEFEHARVVAEKTVFHASETVWKVCHFNHLPNWMQDNEYLHWGHRPPLPSLWACAKSIFRIHTETGNIWTHGIGALIFLGLLIYEFATISANKTATDRLMLAIYFSGIILCLLFSTLFHTFSCYASPRVIKIFSKLDYCGISLQIIGSMIPALYYGFYENMSMFKIYISFGVVLCILSIIVSMWDKFGEPQYRSLRAIVFLTFGLSNVIPGVHWYIILDSHLIAAFSLFIAQGLLYVIGALLYANRIPERLLPGKCDYVFQSHQIFHVLVVLAALVHLNGINSMANYHMEVKMHAAAASSTTAAPIVVN
;
A
#
# COMPACT_ATOMS: atom_id res chain seq x y z
N MET A 1 0.21 57.79 -33.88
CA MET A 1 -0.45 58.82 -34.71
C MET A 1 -1.66 58.15 -35.36
N GLN A 2 -2.85 58.75 -35.24
CA GLN A 2 -4.18 58.19 -35.58
C GLN A 2 -4.61 56.94 -34.76
N THR A 3 -5.66 56.93 -33.90
CA THR A 3 -7.11 57.31 -34.02
C THR A 3 -7.89 56.33 -34.90
N TYR A 4 -9.05 55.73 -34.59
CA TYR A 4 -10.04 55.76 -33.50
C TYR A 4 -11.24 54.97 -34.06
N LYS A 5 -11.97 54.15 -33.29
CA LYS A 5 -13.45 54.19 -33.19
C LYS A 5 -14.05 52.98 -32.49
N GLU A 6 -14.91 53.29 -31.53
CA GLU A 6 -15.91 52.42 -30.94
C GLU A 6 -17.11 52.24 -31.90
N ARG A 7 -17.89 51.14 -31.75
CA ARG A 7 -19.31 51.23 -31.35
C ARG A 7 -20.04 49.88 -31.16
N THR A 8 -20.53 49.69 -29.95
CA THR A 8 -21.91 49.24 -29.58
C THR A 8 -22.65 48.17 -30.41
N GLY A 9 -22.90 47.03 -29.76
CA GLY A 9 -24.27 46.64 -29.37
C GLY A 9 -25.07 45.67 -30.28
N SER A 10 -25.48 44.52 -29.71
CA SER A 10 -26.89 44.07 -29.63
C SER A 10 -26.98 42.66 -29.01
N ASN A 11 -28.11 42.36 -28.36
CA ASN A 11 -28.42 41.04 -27.77
C ASN A 11 -28.72 39.98 -28.83
N GLY A 12 -28.31 38.74 -28.56
CA GLY A 12 -28.73 37.56 -29.33
C GLY A 12 -28.66 36.28 -28.49
N LYS A 13 -29.80 35.82 -27.96
CA LYS A 13 -29.91 34.46 -27.41
C LYS A 13 -29.65 33.46 -28.54
N HIS A 14 -28.70 32.54 -28.38
CA HIS A 14 -28.57 31.40 -29.28
C HIS A 14 -28.19 30.12 -28.53
N GLN A 15 -29.15 29.22 -28.50
CA GLN A 15 -29.02 27.81 -28.17
C GLN A 15 -28.28 27.15 -29.34
N ARG A 16 -27.16 26.46 -29.10
CA ARG A 16 -26.54 25.56 -30.10
C ARG A 16 -26.10 24.26 -29.47
N SER A 17 -26.57 23.17 -30.07
CA SER A 17 -26.06 21.82 -29.85
C SER A 17 -24.58 21.75 -30.25
N LEU A 18 -23.80 20.99 -29.48
CA LEU A 18 -22.48 20.54 -29.91
C LEU A 18 -22.59 19.08 -30.33
N SER A 19 -22.19 18.82 -31.59
CA SER A 19 -22.13 17.49 -32.17
C SER A 19 -21.04 16.66 -31.52
N PHE A 20 -21.29 15.36 -31.37
CA PHE A 20 -20.23 14.38 -31.12
C PHE A 20 -19.20 14.41 -32.27
N CYS A 21 -17.94 14.15 -31.94
CA CYS A 21 -16.86 13.90 -32.89
C CYS A 21 -16.37 12.45 -32.72
N ASN A 22 -16.17 11.73 -33.83
CA ASN A 22 -15.95 10.29 -33.83
C ASN A 22 -14.59 9.87 -33.30
N TYR A 23 -14.53 8.69 -32.68
CA TYR A 23 -13.38 8.15 -31.97
C TYR A 23 -12.80 6.90 -32.66
N ASP A 24 -12.51 6.97 -33.96
CA ASP A 24 -12.14 5.79 -34.77
C ASP A 24 -10.83 5.92 -35.60
N GLU A 25 -10.15 7.08 -35.58
CA GLU A 25 -9.05 7.35 -36.52
C GLU A 25 -7.63 7.00 -36.02
N PHE A 26 -7.47 6.47 -34.80
CA PHE A 26 -6.14 6.12 -34.25
C PHE A 26 -5.81 4.62 -34.25
N ARG A 27 -6.71 3.74 -34.74
CA ARG A 27 -6.54 2.27 -34.66
C ARG A 27 -5.87 1.61 -35.89
N ARG A 28 -5.38 2.39 -36.86
CA ARG A 28 -4.87 1.88 -38.16
C ARG A 28 -3.35 2.05 -38.41
N ARG A 29 -2.52 2.42 -37.41
CA ARG A 29 -1.07 2.65 -37.64
C ARG A 29 -0.09 1.60 -37.10
N ASP A 30 -0.52 0.64 -36.28
CA ASP A 30 0.39 -0.36 -35.68
C ASP A 30 0.25 -1.79 -36.23
N LEU A 31 -0.43 -1.97 -37.37
CA LEU A 31 -0.67 -3.28 -38.01
C LEU A 31 0.15 -3.51 -39.29
N ALA A 32 1.22 -2.76 -39.50
CA ALA A 32 2.01 -2.77 -40.75
C ALA A 32 3.53 -2.64 -40.53
N SER A 33 4.13 -3.46 -39.64
CA SER A 33 5.59 -3.47 -39.44
C SER A 33 6.17 -4.72 -38.76
N THR A 34 5.84 -5.94 -39.22
CA THR A 34 6.71 -7.13 -39.01
C THR A 34 6.34 -8.32 -39.90
N THR A 35 6.64 -8.22 -41.20
CA THR A 35 6.90 -9.40 -42.04
C THR A 35 8.41 -9.60 -42.13
N GLY A 36 8.93 -10.60 -41.42
CA GLY A 36 10.34 -10.98 -41.43
C GLY A 36 10.45 -12.49 -41.33
N GLU A 37 10.87 -13.13 -42.41
CA GLU A 37 11.03 -14.58 -42.51
C GLU A 37 12.18 -15.06 -41.62
N THR A 38 12.05 -16.21 -40.97
CA THR A 38 13.19 -17.11 -40.71
C THR A 38 12.72 -18.54 -40.44
N GLU A 39 13.39 -19.50 -41.06
CA GLU A 39 12.94 -20.90 -41.15
C GLU A 39 13.09 -21.69 -39.85
N PHE A 40 12.12 -22.57 -39.59
CA PHE A 40 12.24 -23.63 -38.59
C PHE A 40 13.21 -24.73 -39.09
N ARG A 41 14.42 -24.81 -38.51
CA ARG A 41 15.35 -25.93 -38.79
C ARG A 41 15.55 -26.80 -37.54
N GLN A 42 14.94 -27.98 -37.57
CA GLN A 42 15.06 -29.01 -36.53
C GLN A 42 16.54 -29.36 -36.25
N ARG A 43 16.92 -29.44 -34.97
CA ARG A 43 18.16 -30.12 -34.55
C ARG A 43 17.83 -31.50 -33.98
N ARG A 44 18.34 -32.55 -34.64
CA ARG A 44 18.54 -33.88 -34.01
C ARG A 44 19.82 -33.85 -33.15
N PRO A 45 19.91 -34.68 -32.11
CA PRO A 45 21.17 -35.15 -31.57
C PRO A 45 21.49 -36.61 -31.98
N LEU A 46 22.79 -36.86 -32.21
CA LEU A 46 23.51 -38.13 -32.43
C LEU A 46 24.97 -37.82 -32.01
N ILE A 47 25.85 -38.68 -31.47
CA ILE A 47 25.93 -40.13 -31.15
C ILE A 47 26.51 -40.19 -29.70
N GLY A 48 26.34 -41.16 -28.80
CA GLY A 48 25.75 -42.52 -28.85
C GLY A 48 26.75 -43.55 -28.24
N GLY A 49 26.29 -44.50 -27.41
CA GLY A 49 27.16 -45.44 -26.69
C GLY A 49 26.40 -46.48 -25.85
N GLU A 50 26.56 -47.76 -26.20
CA GLU A 50 26.04 -48.98 -25.56
C GLU A 50 27.16 -49.70 -24.74
N PRO A 51 26.96 -50.89 -24.12
CA PRO A 51 25.90 -51.29 -23.18
C PRO A 51 26.44 -52.11 -21.97
N SER A 52 25.62 -52.34 -20.92
CA SER A 52 25.68 -53.52 -20.01
C SER A 52 24.39 -53.58 -19.15
N THR A 53 23.45 -54.50 -19.42
CA THR A 53 23.19 -55.80 -18.75
C THR A 53 22.58 -55.77 -17.33
N SER A 54 21.50 -56.56 -17.15
CA SER A 54 20.94 -57.14 -15.90
C SER A 54 20.50 -56.17 -14.79
N ASP A 55 19.25 -56.15 -14.30
CA ASP A 55 18.43 -57.31 -13.88
C ASP A 55 16.90 -57.11 -14.04
N GLU A 56 16.18 -58.22 -14.28
CA GLU A 56 14.73 -58.33 -14.12
C GLU A 56 14.39 -58.89 -12.72
N ALA A 57 13.37 -58.33 -12.06
CA ALA A 57 12.65 -59.05 -11.00
C ALA A 57 11.17 -58.59 -10.90
N ASN A 58 10.25 -59.54 -11.10
CA ASN A 58 8.79 -59.34 -11.05
C ASN A 58 8.23 -59.36 -9.62
N SER A 59 7.22 -58.53 -9.33
CA SER A 59 5.85 -58.92 -8.89
C SER A 59 5.07 -57.68 -8.43
N ASN A 60 3.87 -57.31 -8.89
CA ASN A 60 2.57 -57.98 -9.17
C ASN A 60 1.63 -58.20 -7.95
N VAL A 61 0.41 -57.61 -8.07
CA VAL A 61 -0.91 -57.97 -7.49
C VAL A 61 -1.57 -57.00 -6.45
N ILE A 62 -2.36 -56.06 -6.99
CA ILE A 62 -3.84 -55.86 -6.86
C ILE A 62 -4.51 -55.63 -5.48
N SER A 63 -5.15 -54.46 -5.32
CA SER A 63 -6.61 -54.25 -5.15
C SER A 63 -6.90 -52.73 -5.01
N GLU A 64 -7.47 -52.09 -6.03
CA GLU A 64 -8.92 -51.87 -6.25
C GLU A 64 -9.58 -50.79 -5.36
N LEU A 65 -9.85 -49.63 -5.97
CA LEU A 65 -10.97 -48.74 -5.65
C LEU A 65 -11.24 -47.86 -6.89
N SER A 66 -12.31 -48.14 -7.64
CA SER A 66 -12.69 -47.39 -8.84
C SER A 66 -13.35 -46.04 -8.51
N PRO A 67 -13.29 -45.06 -9.43
CA PRO A 67 -13.83 -43.71 -9.22
C PRO A 67 -15.35 -43.66 -9.43
N MET A 68 -16.02 -42.71 -8.77
CA MET A 68 -17.43 -42.41 -9.03
C MET A 68 -17.58 -41.25 -10.02
N ASN A 69 -18.46 -41.48 -11.00
CA ASN A 69 -18.62 -40.75 -12.25
C ASN A 69 -18.75 -39.22 -12.19
N ASP A 70 -18.26 -38.61 -13.26
CA ASP A 70 -18.53 -37.26 -13.73
C ASP A 70 -20.00 -36.83 -13.68
N VAL A 71 -20.23 -35.57 -13.33
CA VAL A 71 -21.29 -34.75 -13.93
C VAL A 71 -20.63 -33.53 -14.55
N ASN A 72 -20.48 -33.55 -15.88
CA ASN A 72 -19.98 -32.42 -16.65
C ASN A 72 -21.09 -31.37 -16.86
N GLU A 73 -20.98 -30.22 -16.18
CA GLU A 73 -21.60 -28.97 -16.65
C GLU A 73 -20.52 -27.93 -16.97
N SER A 74 -20.00 -28.01 -18.19
CA SER A 74 -19.08 -27.04 -18.75
C SER A 74 -19.83 -25.78 -19.21
N ILE A 75 -20.08 -24.83 -18.29
CA ILE A 75 -20.65 -23.52 -18.68
C ILE A 75 -19.53 -22.63 -19.25
N ASN A 76 -19.61 -22.41 -20.56
CA ASN A 76 -18.60 -21.75 -21.37
C ASN A 76 -18.71 -20.21 -21.30
N TYR A 77 -18.20 -19.57 -20.23
CA TYR A 77 -18.10 -18.11 -20.13
C TYR A 77 -16.79 -17.57 -20.74
N GLY A 78 -16.74 -17.61 -22.08
CA GLY A 78 -15.56 -17.26 -22.85
C GLY A 78 -15.83 -16.41 -24.10
N ASN A 79 -16.71 -15.39 -24.03
CA ASN A 79 -16.74 -14.18 -24.89
C ASN A 79 -18.03 -13.37 -24.67
N GLN A 80 -17.96 -12.24 -23.93
CA GLN A 80 -18.77 -11.00 -24.10
C GLN A 80 -18.72 -10.08 -22.85
N ILE A 81 -17.56 -9.49 -22.53
CA ILE A 81 -17.53 -8.22 -21.77
C ILE A 81 -16.44 -7.33 -22.38
N ASN A 82 -16.81 -6.56 -23.40
CA ASN A 82 -15.97 -5.44 -23.87
C ASN A 82 -16.80 -4.33 -24.54
N SER A 83 -17.74 -3.76 -23.79
CA SER A 83 -18.29 -2.40 -23.90
C SER A 83 -19.32 -2.19 -22.79
N GLN A 84 -19.57 -0.94 -22.38
CA GLN A 84 -20.53 -0.55 -21.34
C GLN A 84 -20.22 -0.97 -19.89
N SER A 85 -19.27 -0.28 -19.23
CA SER A 85 -19.16 -0.28 -17.76
C SER A 85 -18.69 1.05 -17.17
N GLY A 86 -19.04 2.16 -17.84
CA GLY A 86 -18.70 3.53 -17.42
C GLY A 86 -19.89 4.38 -16.93
N SER A 87 -21.13 3.92 -17.13
CA SER A 87 -22.36 4.64 -16.75
C SER A 87 -23.37 3.80 -15.96
N SER A 88 -23.23 2.47 -15.92
CA SER A 88 -24.20 1.60 -15.25
C SER A 88 -24.18 1.77 -13.73
N VAL A 89 -23.01 1.72 -13.08
CA VAL A 89 -22.90 1.66 -11.60
C VAL A 89 -23.50 2.89 -10.89
N ASP A 90 -23.33 4.09 -11.44
CA ASP A 90 -23.97 5.30 -10.88
C ASP A 90 -25.46 5.38 -11.24
N THR A 91 -25.88 4.87 -12.40
CA THR A 91 -27.30 4.78 -12.77
C THR A 91 -28.03 3.77 -11.89
N GLU A 92 -27.39 2.66 -11.55
CA GLU A 92 -27.91 1.56 -10.73
C GLU A 92 -27.97 1.95 -9.26
N LYS A 93 -26.95 2.64 -8.72
CA LYS A 93 -27.04 3.29 -7.39
C LYS A 93 -28.13 4.35 -7.32
N ASN A 94 -28.27 5.19 -8.34
CA ASN A 94 -29.31 6.20 -8.38
C ASN A 94 -30.71 5.58 -8.53
N ALA A 95 -30.85 4.48 -9.28
CA ALA A 95 -32.08 3.70 -9.35
C ALA A 95 -32.43 3.10 -7.97
N VAL A 96 -31.48 2.45 -7.29
CA VAL A 96 -31.69 1.87 -5.95
C VAL A 96 -32.03 2.94 -4.91
N CYS A 97 -31.36 4.10 -4.90
CA CYS A 97 -31.75 5.21 -4.02
C CYS A 97 -33.12 5.81 -4.39
N SER A 98 -33.47 5.84 -5.68
CA SER A 98 -34.79 6.27 -6.15
C SER A 98 -35.89 5.29 -5.76
N GLU A 99 -35.61 3.99 -5.75
CA GLU A 99 -36.54 2.91 -5.40
C GLU A 99 -36.72 2.78 -3.88
N LEU A 100 -35.66 2.95 -3.08
CA LEU A 100 -35.77 3.11 -1.62
C LEU A 100 -36.56 4.38 -1.25
N ASN A 101 -36.31 5.50 -1.91
CA ASN A 101 -37.08 6.73 -1.65
C ASN A 101 -38.54 6.61 -2.13
N SER A 102 -38.84 5.95 -3.25
CA SER A 102 -40.21 5.76 -3.69
C SER A 102 -40.99 4.82 -2.75
N LEU A 103 -40.34 3.79 -2.20
CA LEU A 103 -40.94 2.91 -1.18
C LEU A 103 -41.19 3.65 0.15
N LEU A 104 -40.29 4.54 0.57
CA LEU A 104 -40.49 5.40 1.75
C LEU A 104 -41.64 6.42 1.54
N LEU A 105 -41.75 7.00 0.35
CA LEU A 105 -42.85 7.92 -0.01
C LEU A 105 -44.20 7.20 -0.17
N ASP A 106 -44.21 5.95 -0.61
CA ASP A 106 -45.41 5.10 -0.63
C ASP A 106 -45.84 4.70 0.81
N GLN A 107 -44.88 4.60 1.73
CA GLN A 107 -45.12 4.43 3.17
C GLN A 107 -45.79 5.68 3.78
N GLU A 108 -45.31 6.88 3.44
CA GLU A 108 -45.88 8.15 3.90
C GLU A 108 -47.33 8.29 3.39
N ASN A 109 -47.58 8.02 2.10
CA ASN A 109 -48.94 8.01 1.54
C ASN A 109 -49.86 6.94 2.17
N LYS A 110 -49.38 5.71 2.41
CA LYS A 110 -50.21 4.66 3.04
C LYS A 110 -50.57 4.97 4.50
N SER A 111 -49.68 5.64 5.24
CA SER A 111 -50.01 6.12 6.59
C SER A 111 -51.12 7.19 6.58
N VAL A 112 -51.07 8.11 5.60
CA VAL A 112 -52.07 9.17 5.40
C VAL A 112 -53.42 8.62 4.90
N VAL A 113 -53.42 7.59 4.05
CA VAL A 113 -54.66 6.97 3.51
C VAL A 113 -55.50 6.24 4.58
N SER A 114 -54.97 5.99 5.78
CA SER A 114 -55.78 5.49 6.90
C SER A 114 -56.81 6.51 7.43
N ALA A 115 -56.69 7.80 7.08
CA ALA A 115 -57.59 8.88 7.48
C ALA A 115 -58.71 9.14 6.44
N GLY A 116 -59.50 8.11 6.11
CA GLY A 116 -60.68 8.25 5.25
C GLY A 116 -61.80 9.12 5.87
N PRO A 117 -62.65 9.79 5.05
CA PRO A 117 -63.65 10.74 5.55
C PRO A 117 -64.74 10.05 6.39
N MET A 118 -65.06 10.64 7.55
CA MET A 118 -66.07 10.12 8.49
C MET A 118 -67.50 10.16 7.91
N VAL A 119 -67.94 9.05 7.31
CA VAL A 119 -69.36 8.80 7.06
C VAL A 119 -70.05 8.43 8.38
N LYS A 120 -71.11 9.18 8.75
CA LYS A 120 -71.92 8.91 9.96
C LYS A 120 -72.80 7.68 9.78
N GLY A 121 -72.22 6.49 9.95
CA GLY A 121 -72.91 5.20 10.05
C GLY A 121 -72.79 4.58 11.44
N HIS A 122 -73.76 3.76 11.85
CA HIS A 122 -73.79 3.09 13.16
C HIS A 122 -72.50 2.31 13.45
N ARG A 123 -71.79 2.64 14.54
CA ARG A 123 -70.65 1.86 15.03
C ARG A 123 -71.12 0.52 15.58
N ARG A 124 -71.10 -0.54 14.78
CA ARG A 124 -70.99 -1.90 15.32
C ARG A 124 -69.59 -2.05 15.89
N SER A 125 -69.47 -2.21 17.20
CA SER A 125 -68.20 -2.50 17.84
C SER A 125 -67.69 -3.86 17.36
N PHE A 126 -66.54 -3.90 16.69
CA PHE A 126 -65.84 -5.14 16.37
C PHE A 126 -65.73 -6.02 17.62
N SER A 127 -66.05 -7.30 17.47
CA SER A 127 -65.86 -8.30 18.53
C SER A 127 -64.38 -8.35 18.95
N LEU A 128 -64.12 -8.69 20.22
CA LEU A 128 -62.77 -8.87 20.74
C LEU A 128 -61.93 -9.80 19.85
N ARG A 129 -62.55 -10.88 19.36
CA ARG A 129 -61.91 -11.79 18.40
C ARG A 129 -61.50 -11.08 17.11
N GLN A 130 -62.40 -10.37 16.42
CA GLN A 130 -62.03 -9.69 15.17
C GLN A 130 -60.93 -8.62 15.35
N ARG A 131 -60.88 -7.94 16.51
CA ARG A 131 -59.76 -7.02 16.81
C ARG A 131 -58.44 -7.78 16.99
N PHE A 132 -58.49 -8.95 17.61
CA PHE A 132 -57.33 -9.83 17.76
C PHE A 132 -56.85 -10.36 16.40
N GLU A 133 -57.74 -10.89 15.55
CA GLU A 133 -57.38 -11.36 14.20
C GLU A 133 -56.74 -10.23 13.37
N VAL A 134 -57.34 -9.02 13.34
CA VAL A 134 -56.77 -7.88 12.59
C VAL A 134 -55.42 -7.42 13.16
N GLY A 135 -55.24 -7.44 14.48
CA GLY A 135 -53.96 -7.13 15.11
C GLY A 135 -52.89 -8.20 14.85
N TYR A 136 -53.29 -9.47 14.81
CA TYR A 136 -52.43 -10.61 14.51
C TYR A 136 -51.95 -10.57 13.06
N GLU A 137 -52.87 -10.42 12.09
CA GLU A 137 -52.53 -10.25 10.67
C GLU A 137 -51.60 -9.06 10.43
N PHE A 138 -51.82 -7.93 11.11
CA PHE A 138 -50.92 -6.78 11.05
C PHE A 138 -49.50 -7.13 11.54
N ILE A 139 -49.37 -7.74 12.72
CA ILE A 139 -48.07 -8.15 13.29
C ILE A 139 -47.36 -9.18 12.39
N VAL A 140 -48.09 -10.14 11.83
CA VAL A 140 -47.54 -11.13 10.88
C VAL A 140 -47.05 -10.44 9.60
N SER A 141 -47.80 -9.48 9.07
CA SER A 141 -47.41 -8.73 7.87
C SER A 141 -46.16 -7.87 8.09
N GLU A 142 -46.04 -7.20 9.24
CA GLU A 142 -44.86 -6.43 9.62
C GLU A 142 -43.64 -7.34 9.84
N PHE A 143 -43.83 -8.50 10.47
CA PHE A 143 -42.75 -9.48 10.66
C PHE A 143 -42.24 -10.05 9.33
N GLU A 144 -43.14 -10.39 8.41
CA GLU A 144 -42.77 -10.89 7.07
C GLU A 144 -42.09 -9.79 6.23
N HIS A 145 -42.56 -8.53 6.32
CA HIS A 145 -41.90 -7.40 5.69
C HIS A 145 -40.48 -7.20 6.25
N ALA A 146 -40.31 -7.23 7.58
CA ALA A 146 -39.01 -7.15 8.23
C ALA A 146 -38.08 -8.30 7.81
N ARG A 147 -38.62 -9.53 7.65
CA ARG A 147 -37.89 -10.70 7.16
C ARG A 147 -37.40 -10.50 5.72
N VAL A 148 -38.26 -10.04 4.81
CA VAL A 148 -37.89 -9.76 3.41
C VAL A 148 -36.85 -8.63 3.30
N VAL A 149 -36.97 -7.57 4.11
CA VAL A 149 -35.98 -6.49 4.15
C VAL A 149 -34.63 -7.00 4.69
N ALA A 150 -34.65 -7.83 5.74
CA ALA A 150 -33.44 -8.46 6.28
C ALA A 150 -32.79 -9.40 5.27
N GLU A 151 -33.55 -10.26 4.59
CA GLU A 151 -33.06 -11.16 3.54
C GLU A 151 -32.43 -10.39 2.37
N LYS A 152 -33.08 -9.32 1.85
CA LYS A 152 -32.50 -8.45 0.82
C LYS A 152 -31.22 -7.75 1.29
N THR A 153 -31.20 -7.27 2.53
CA THR A 153 -30.03 -6.62 3.13
C THR A 153 -28.86 -7.59 3.29
N VAL A 154 -29.12 -8.81 3.76
CA VAL A 154 -28.13 -9.90 3.88
C VAL A 154 -27.66 -10.36 2.50
N PHE A 155 -28.55 -10.44 1.51
CA PHE A 155 -28.21 -10.81 0.14
C PHE A 155 -27.24 -9.79 -0.48
N HIS A 156 -27.59 -8.49 -0.49
CA HIS A 156 -26.68 -7.44 -0.99
C HIS A 156 -25.41 -7.27 -0.14
N ALA A 157 -25.47 -7.52 1.16
CA ALA A 157 -24.26 -7.62 2.00
C ALA A 157 -23.39 -8.80 1.55
N SER A 158 -23.97 -9.95 1.20
CA SER A 158 -23.22 -11.12 0.73
C SER A 158 -22.60 -10.93 -0.65
N GLU A 159 -23.28 -10.21 -1.57
CA GLU A 159 -22.75 -9.83 -2.88
C GLU A 159 -21.61 -8.79 -2.77
N THR A 160 -21.67 -7.89 -1.79
CA THR A 160 -20.63 -6.88 -1.55
C THR A 160 -19.46 -7.37 -0.70
N VAL A 161 -19.58 -8.52 -0.02
CA VAL A 161 -18.50 -9.14 0.76
C VAL A 161 -17.65 -10.07 -0.12
N TRP A 162 -16.57 -9.50 -0.65
CA TRP A 162 -15.53 -10.28 -1.33
C TRP A 162 -14.95 -11.38 -0.42
N LYS A 163 -14.64 -12.55 -0.96
CA LYS A 163 -13.99 -13.66 -0.26
C LYS A 163 -12.49 -13.68 -0.58
N VAL A 164 -11.67 -14.14 0.36
CA VAL A 164 -10.24 -14.40 0.08
C VAL A 164 -10.11 -15.56 -0.91
N CYS A 165 -9.09 -15.54 -1.75
CA CYS A 165 -8.83 -16.54 -2.77
C CYS A 165 -7.47 -17.23 -2.61
N HIS A 166 -7.30 -18.33 -3.35
CA HIS A 166 -6.02 -19.02 -3.51
C HIS A 166 -5.12 -18.26 -4.49
N PHE A 167 -3.80 -18.37 -4.33
CA PHE A 167 -2.79 -17.73 -5.19
C PHE A 167 -3.04 -17.97 -6.69
N ASN A 168 -3.36 -19.21 -7.07
CA ASN A 168 -3.63 -19.58 -8.47
C ASN A 168 -4.89 -18.93 -9.07
N HIS A 169 -5.76 -18.32 -8.25
CA HIS A 169 -6.94 -17.57 -8.70
C HIS A 169 -6.69 -16.06 -8.79
N LEU A 170 -5.49 -15.59 -8.42
CA LEU A 170 -5.07 -14.21 -8.66
C LEU A 170 -4.70 -14.02 -10.14
N PRO A 171 -4.96 -12.84 -10.73
CA PRO A 171 -4.35 -12.45 -11.98
C PRO A 171 -2.82 -12.46 -11.88
N ASN A 172 -2.12 -12.83 -12.95
CA ASN A 172 -0.64 -12.94 -12.97
C ASN A 172 0.09 -11.68 -12.46
N TRP A 173 -0.50 -10.49 -12.61
CA TRP A 173 0.07 -9.22 -12.13
C TRP A 173 -0.08 -8.99 -10.60
N MET A 174 -0.83 -9.83 -9.89
CA MET A 174 -0.91 -9.87 -8.41
C MET A 174 -0.13 -11.05 -7.80
N GLN A 175 0.36 -11.99 -8.61
CA GLN A 175 1.04 -13.20 -8.16
C GLN A 175 2.51 -12.92 -7.76
N ASP A 176 2.72 -12.26 -6.61
CA ASP A 176 4.06 -11.86 -6.16
C ASP A 176 4.86 -12.97 -5.45
N ASN A 177 4.22 -13.77 -4.59
CA ASN A 177 4.88 -14.77 -3.76
C ASN A 177 4.14 -16.11 -3.77
N GLU A 178 4.62 -17.07 -4.56
CA GLU A 178 3.99 -18.39 -4.72
C GLU A 178 3.92 -19.24 -3.44
N TYR A 179 4.71 -18.92 -2.41
CA TYR A 179 4.74 -19.66 -1.15
C TYR A 179 3.59 -19.29 -0.20
N LEU A 180 2.85 -18.22 -0.50
CA LEU A 180 1.63 -17.82 0.21
C LEU A 180 0.44 -18.39 -0.56
N HIS A 181 -0.22 -19.41 -0.03
CA HIS A 181 -1.21 -20.19 -0.79
C HIS A 181 -2.61 -19.56 -0.72
N TRP A 182 -3.11 -19.26 0.47
CA TRP A 182 -4.46 -18.75 0.72
C TRP A 182 -4.46 -17.36 1.35
N GLY A 183 -5.66 -16.79 1.53
CA GLY A 183 -5.84 -15.51 2.22
C GLY A 183 -5.66 -14.28 1.35
N HIS A 184 -5.48 -14.44 0.04
CA HIS A 184 -5.27 -13.32 -0.87
C HIS A 184 -6.55 -12.53 -1.14
N ARG A 185 -6.41 -11.23 -1.36
CA ARG A 185 -7.53 -10.37 -1.80
C ARG A 185 -7.71 -10.50 -3.32
N PRO A 186 -8.93 -10.74 -3.83
CA PRO A 186 -9.19 -10.65 -5.26
C PRO A 186 -9.10 -9.18 -5.74
N PRO A 187 -9.06 -8.92 -7.06
CA PRO A 187 -9.15 -7.57 -7.61
C PRO A 187 -10.41 -6.85 -7.13
N LEU A 188 -10.26 -5.79 -6.33
CA LEU A 188 -11.37 -5.02 -5.77
C LEU A 188 -11.73 -3.82 -6.67
N PRO A 189 -13.03 -3.58 -6.96
CA PRO A 189 -13.45 -2.63 -7.98
C PRO A 189 -13.38 -1.15 -7.54
N SER A 190 -13.15 -0.86 -6.25
CA SER A 190 -13.09 0.52 -5.74
C SER A 190 -11.99 0.71 -4.70
N LEU A 191 -11.39 1.90 -4.67
CA LEU A 191 -10.42 2.29 -3.64
C LEU A 191 -11.03 2.20 -2.24
N TRP A 192 -12.34 2.45 -2.11
CA TRP A 192 -13.05 2.31 -0.83
C TRP A 192 -13.14 0.86 -0.35
N ALA A 193 -13.30 -0.12 -1.25
CA ALA A 193 -13.24 -1.53 -0.91
C ALA A 193 -11.81 -1.95 -0.45
N CYS A 194 -10.77 -1.40 -1.08
CA CYS A 194 -9.38 -1.57 -0.64
C CYS A 194 -9.15 -0.95 0.75
N ALA A 195 -9.60 0.28 1.00
CA ALA A 195 -9.48 0.93 2.31
C ALA A 195 -10.26 0.19 3.41
N LYS A 196 -11.46 -0.33 3.11
CA LYS A 196 -12.21 -1.21 4.03
C LYS A 196 -11.49 -2.53 4.31
N SER A 197 -10.60 -3.00 3.43
CA SER A 197 -9.86 -4.25 3.64
C SER A 197 -8.88 -4.19 4.82
N ILE A 198 -8.42 -2.99 5.22
CA ILE A 198 -7.54 -2.78 6.39
C ILE A 198 -8.10 -3.46 7.66
N PHE A 199 -9.41 -3.51 7.82
CA PHE A 199 -10.12 -4.11 8.96
C PHE A 199 -10.53 -5.58 8.72
N ARG A 200 -9.96 -6.26 7.72
CA ARG A 200 -10.17 -7.67 7.43
C ARG A 200 -8.85 -8.45 7.47
N ILE A 201 -8.96 -9.75 7.73
CA ILE A 201 -7.83 -10.68 7.74
C ILE A 201 -7.59 -11.19 6.31
N HIS A 202 -6.38 -10.98 5.82
CA HIS A 202 -5.87 -11.39 4.51
C HIS A 202 -4.33 -11.38 4.54
N THR A 203 -3.67 -11.89 3.49
CA THR A 203 -2.20 -11.98 3.40
C THR A 203 -1.49 -10.65 3.68
N GLU A 204 -2.09 -9.55 3.23
CA GLU A 204 -1.53 -8.20 3.35
C GLU A 204 -1.83 -7.49 4.70
N THR A 205 -2.59 -8.08 5.62
CA THR A 205 -3.02 -7.39 6.86
C THR A 205 -1.81 -7.00 7.71
N GLY A 206 -0.84 -7.90 7.90
CA GLY A 206 0.38 -7.62 8.65
C GLY A 206 1.25 -6.53 7.98
N ASN A 207 1.32 -6.49 6.65
CA ASN A 207 2.11 -5.51 5.92
C ASN A 207 1.54 -4.09 6.08
N ILE A 208 0.21 -3.95 6.03
CA ILE A 208 -0.50 -2.68 6.29
C ILE A 208 -0.29 -2.24 7.73
N TRP A 209 -0.59 -3.10 8.72
CA TRP A 209 -0.63 -2.68 10.12
C TRP A 209 0.75 -2.42 10.72
N THR A 210 1.80 -3.15 10.32
CA THR A 210 3.17 -2.92 10.81
C THR A 210 3.69 -1.53 10.44
N HIS A 211 3.61 -1.14 9.16
CA HIS A 211 4.00 0.19 8.72
C HIS A 211 2.99 1.28 9.09
N GLY A 212 1.68 0.97 9.15
CA GLY A 212 0.65 1.91 9.58
C GLY A 212 0.80 2.32 11.05
N ILE A 213 1.00 1.34 11.95
CA ILE A 213 1.33 1.61 13.35
C ILE A 213 2.69 2.30 13.45
N GLY A 214 3.69 1.87 12.68
CA GLY A 214 4.99 2.52 12.61
C GLY A 214 4.90 4.02 12.28
N ALA A 215 4.09 4.39 11.27
CA ALA A 215 3.87 5.78 10.88
C ALA A 215 3.22 6.59 12.02
N LEU A 216 2.26 6.02 12.75
CA LEU A 216 1.64 6.65 13.92
C LEU A 216 2.63 6.81 15.08
N ILE A 217 3.50 5.82 15.32
CA ILE A 217 4.58 5.89 16.31
C ILE A 217 5.55 7.02 15.94
N PHE A 218 6.03 7.08 14.70
CA PHE A 218 6.95 8.13 14.27
C PHE A 218 6.32 9.53 14.23
N LEU A 219 5.02 9.64 13.93
CA LEU A 219 4.28 10.90 14.06
C LEU A 219 4.15 11.35 15.52
N GLY A 220 3.85 10.42 16.45
CA GLY A 220 3.83 10.69 17.88
C GLY A 220 5.20 11.09 18.43
N LEU A 221 6.26 10.40 18.00
CA LEU A 221 7.65 10.72 18.34
C LEU A 221 8.08 12.08 17.77
N LEU A 222 7.67 12.43 16.54
CA LEU A 222 7.92 13.76 15.98
C LEU A 222 7.28 14.86 16.84
N ILE A 223 6.02 14.69 17.23
CA ILE A 223 5.30 15.64 18.09
C ILE A 223 5.98 15.74 19.46
N TYR A 224 6.33 14.61 20.08
CA TYR A 224 7.02 14.57 21.36
C TYR A 224 8.40 15.23 21.31
N GLU A 225 9.22 14.88 20.32
CA GLU A 225 10.55 15.43 20.10
C GLU A 225 10.48 16.96 19.97
N PHE A 226 9.59 17.49 19.13
CA PHE A 226 9.47 18.94 18.91
C PHE A 226 8.82 19.71 20.06
N ALA A 227 7.93 19.06 20.83
CA ALA A 227 7.31 19.67 22.01
C ALA A 227 8.23 19.66 23.26
N THR A 228 9.22 18.76 23.32
CA THR A 228 10.04 18.55 24.53
C THR A 228 11.54 18.65 24.24
N ILE A 229 12.15 17.58 23.71
CA ILE A 229 13.60 17.40 23.55
C ILE A 229 14.23 18.49 22.65
N SER A 230 13.53 18.86 21.57
CA SER A 230 13.98 19.82 20.58
C SER A 230 13.59 21.27 20.86
N ALA A 231 12.87 21.57 21.95
CA ALA A 231 12.44 22.93 22.27
C ALA A 231 13.62 23.92 22.40
N ASN A 232 14.72 23.45 23.02
CA ASN A 232 15.96 24.21 23.22
C ASN A 232 17.06 23.93 22.17
N LYS A 233 16.81 23.03 21.21
CA LYS A 233 17.76 22.70 20.13
C LYS A 233 17.85 23.86 19.12
N THR A 234 18.99 23.98 18.42
CA THR A 234 19.16 25.05 17.42
C THR A 234 18.22 24.86 16.22
N ALA A 235 18.02 25.92 15.43
CA ALA A 235 17.23 25.82 14.19
C ALA A 235 17.76 24.75 13.23
N THR A 236 19.08 24.56 13.16
CA THR A 236 19.71 23.54 12.32
C THR A 236 19.45 22.13 12.87
N ASP A 237 19.62 21.91 14.17
CA ASP A 237 19.39 20.60 14.79
C ASP A 237 17.92 20.15 14.59
N ARG A 238 16.97 21.09 14.75
CA ARG A 238 15.54 20.87 14.46
C ARG A 238 15.31 20.55 12.98
N LEU A 239 15.99 21.20 12.05
CA LEU A 239 15.90 20.88 10.62
C LEU A 239 16.42 19.46 10.34
N MET A 240 17.55 19.06 10.94
CA MET A 240 18.13 17.73 10.78
C MET A 240 17.17 16.63 11.27
N LEU A 241 16.51 16.85 12.41
CA LEU A 241 15.49 15.95 12.94
C LEU A 241 14.22 15.95 12.07
N ALA A 242 13.74 17.10 11.62
CA ALA A 242 12.59 17.20 10.71
C ALA A 242 12.80 16.44 9.40
N ILE A 243 14.01 16.49 8.84
CA ILE A 243 14.39 15.74 7.63
C ILE A 243 14.29 14.22 7.88
N TYR A 244 14.83 13.73 8.98
CA TYR A 244 14.73 12.31 9.36
C TYR A 244 13.27 11.87 9.56
N PHE A 245 12.50 12.60 10.36
CA PHE A 245 11.10 12.26 10.61
C PHE A 245 10.26 12.31 9.33
N SER A 246 10.51 13.28 8.44
CA SER A 246 9.85 13.34 7.14
C SER A 246 10.18 12.12 6.28
N GLY A 247 11.44 11.68 6.25
CA GLY A 247 11.88 10.49 5.53
C GLY A 247 11.16 9.22 6.00
N ILE A 248 11.17 8.95 7.32
CA ILE A 248 10.59 7.71 7.86
C ILE A 248 9.06 7.72 7.80
N ILE A 249 8.41 8.85 8.10
CA ILE A 249 6.95 8.97 8.03
C ILE A 249 6.48 8.80 6.57
N LEU A 250 7.12 9.45 5.59
CA LEU A 250 6.76 9.27 4.18
C LEU A 250 6.99 7.83 3.70
N CYS A 251 8.10 7.19 4.08
CA CYS A 251 8.37 5.80 3.75
C CYS A 251 7.28 4.85 4.28
N LEU A 252 6.95 4.97 5.57
CA LEU A 252 5.95 4.10 6.21
C LEU A 252 4.54 4.39 5.67
N LEU A 253 4.19 5.65 5.39
CA LEU A 253 2.90 6.00 4.77
C LEU A 253 2.78 5.49 3.33
N PHE A 254 3.78 5.68 2.48
CA PHE A 254 3.74 5.19 1.09
C PHE A 254 3.64 3.66 1.04
N SER A 255 4.34 2.96 1.93
CA SER A 255 4.22 1.51 2.07
C SER A 255 2.84 1.07 2.55
N THR A 256 2.29 1.73 3.58
CA THR A 256 0.93 1.47 4.07
C THR A 256 -0.12 1.68 2.99
N LEU A 257 0.02 2.74 2.18
CA LEU A 257 -0.84 3.01 1.03
C LEU A 257 -0.70 1.93 -0.04
N PHE A 258 0.53 1.52 -0.39
CA PHE A 258 0.75 0.44 -1.35
C PHE A 258 0.10 -0.87 -0.91
N HIS A 259 0.37 -1.36 0.29
CA HIS A 259 -0.25 -2.59 0.79
C HIS A 259 -1.76 -2.46 1.01
N THR A 260 -2.29 -1.25 1.23
CA THR A 260 -3.74 -1.02 1.23
C THR A 260 -4.33 -1.19 -0.18
N PHE A 261 -3.71 -0.61 -1.20
CA PHE A 261 -4.24 -0.54 -2.57
C PHE A 261 -3.71 -1.61 -3.53
N SER A 262 -2.81 -2.51 -3.11
CA SER A 262 -2.22 -3.59 -3.93
C SER A 262 -3.23 -4.58 -4.51
N CYS A 263 -4.48 -4.58 -4.03
CA CYS A 263 -5.60 -5.36 -4.56
C CYS A 263 -6.57 -4.57 -5.47
N TYR A 264 -6.30 -3.30 -5.81
CA TYR A 264 -7.19 -2.53 -6.67
C TYR A 264 -7.24 -3.05 -8.12
N ALA A 265 -8.41 -3.11 -8.73
CA ALA A 265 -8.61 -3.75 -10.04
C ALA A 265 -7.83 -3.12 -11.23
N SER A 266 -7.16 -1.97 -11.07
CA SER A 266 -6.33 -1.33 -12.10
C SER A 266 -4.83 -1.52 -11.84
N PRO A 267 -4.11 -2.30 -12.67
CA PRO A 267 -2.65 -2.46 -12.56
C PRO A 267 -1.88 -1.13 -12.63
N ARG A 268 -2.41 -0.12 -13.32
CA ARG A 268 -1.78 1.22 -13.42
C ARG A 268 -1.70 1.92 -12.06
N VAL A 269 -2.76 1.83 -11.27
CA VAL A 269 -2.83 2.45 -9.94
C VAL A 269 -1.93 1.72 -8.95
N ILE A 270 -1.89 0.38 -9.01
CA ILE A 270 -0.96 -0.43 -8.20
C ILE A 270 0.49 -0.09 -8.54
N LYS A 271 0.84 0.05 -9.82
CA LYS A 271 2.17 0.51 -10.23
C LYS A 271 2.52 1.89 -9.68
N ILE A 272 1.57 2.83 -9.59
CA ILE A 272 1.81 4.15 -8.98
C ILE A 272 2.13 4.01 -7.50
N PHE A 273 1.33 3.26 -6.73
CA PHE A 273 1.60 3.07 -5.30
C PHE A 273 2.89 2.26 -5.04
N SER A 274 3.17 1.24 -5.84
CA SER A 274 4.44 0.48 -5.79
C SER A 274 5.66 1.38 -6.02
N LYS A 275 5.58 2.28 -7.00
CA LYS A 275 6.62 3.29 -7.25
C LYS A 275 6.79 4.27 -6.08
N LEU A 276 5.70 4.67 -5.42
CA LEU A 276 5.75 5.52 -4.22
C LEU A 276 6.40 4.80 -3.03
N ASP A 277 6.08 3.53 -2.78
CA ASP A 277 6.72 2.69 -1.75
C ASP A 277 8.24 2.61 -1.94
N TYR A 278 8.69 2.33 -3.17
CA TYR A 278 10.11 2.30 -3.54
C TYR A 278 10.82 3.67 -3.44
N CYS A 279 10.13 4.75 -3.79
CA CYS A 279 10.60 6.11 -3.50
C CYS A 279 10.73 6.35 -1.99
N GLY A 280 9.78 5.85 -1.18
CA GLY A 280 9.80 5.92 0.27
C GLY A 280 11.08 5.36 0.87
N ILE A 281 11.51 4.18 0.43
CA ILE A 281 12.78 3.57 0.86
C ILE A 281 13.98 4.49 0.54
N SER A 282 14.03 5.02 -0.69
CA SER A 282 15.10 5.94 -1.10
C SER A 282 15.13 7.24 -0.27
N LEU A 283 13.94 7.81 -0.02
CA LEU A 283 13.75 9.01 0.81
C LEU A 283 14.15 8.77 2.28
N GLN A 284 13.90 7.58 2.83
CA GLN A 284 14.33 7.24 4.19
C GLN A 284 15.84 7.01 4.29
N ILE A 285 16.48 6.41 3.28
CA ILE A 285 17.94 6.25 3.28
C ILE A 285 18.63 7.63 3.27
N ILE A 286 18.23 8.54 2.38
CA ILE A 286 18.80 9.90 2.37
C ILE A 286 18.41 10.70 3.63
N GLY A 287 17.16 10.58 4.10
CA GLY A 287 16.65 11.29 5.27
C GLY A 287 17.31 10.89 6.59
N SER A 288 17.73 9.63 6.73
CA SER A 288 18.54 9.14 7.85
C SER A 288 20.03 9.47 7.71
N MET A 289 20.56 9.46 6.49
CA MET A 289 21.96 9.82 6.25
C MET A 289 22.25 11.30 6.56
N ILE A 290 21.35 12.23 6.24
CA ILE A 290 21.53 13.68 6.47
C ILE A 290 21.93 14.04 7.92
N PRO A 291 21.12 13.74 8.96
CA PRO A 291 21.47 14.09 10.35
C PRO A 291 22.70 13.33 10.84
N ALA A 292 22.83 12.04 10.51
CA ALA A 292 23.94 11.21 10.97
C ALA A 292 25.29 11.74 10.46
N LEU A 293 25.37 12.13 9.18
CA LEU A 293 26.56 12.77 8.62
C LEU A 293 26.77 14.19 9.16
N TYR A 294 25.71 14.97 9.38
CA TYR A 294 25.82 16.33 9.92
C TYR A 294 26.45 16.34 11.31
N TYR A 295 25.94 15.50 12.22
CA TYR A 295 26.49 15.39 13.56
C TYR A 295 27.81 14.60 13.60
N GLY A 296 28.01 13.63 12.70
CA GLY A 296 29.25 12.83 12.67
C GLY A 296 30.45 13.64 12.18
N PHE A 297 30.26 14.47 11.16
CA PHE A 297 31.29 15.36 10.62
C PHE A 297 31.09 16.82 11.07
N TYR A 298 30.56 17.05 12.28
CA TYR A 298 30.18 18.39 12.76
C TYR A 298 31.34 19.40 12.68
N GLU A 299 32.56 18.96 13.02
CA GLU A 299 33.78 19.77 12.95
C GLU A 299 34.40 19.86 11.53
N ASN A 300 33.98 18.98 10.62
CA ASN A 300 34.48 18.90 9.24
C ASN A 300 33.33 18.95 8.21
N MET A 301 32.70 20.12 8.12
CA MET A 301 31.61 20.40 7.18
C MET A 301 31.96 20.16 5.70
N SER A 302 33.25 20.09 5.33
CA SER A 302 33.68 19.70 3.98
C SER A 302 33.42 18.21 3.71
N MET A 303 33.70 17.34 4.67
CA MET A 303 33.40 15.90 4.55
C MET A 303 31.89 15.63 4.55
N PHE A 304 31.13 16.32 5.40
CA PHE A 304 29.66 16.31 5.34
C PHE A 304 29.15 16.61 3.92
N LYS A 305 29.63 17.70 3.29
CA LYS A 305 29.24 18.10 1.93
C LYS A 305 29.60 17.07 0.86
N ILE A 306 30.77 16.43 0.96
CA ILE A 306 31.20 15.40 0.01
C ILE A 306 30.29 14.16 0.11
N TYR A 307 30.11 13.63 1.32
CA TYR A 307 29.31 12.42 1.52
C TYR A 307 27.82 12.63 1.23
N ILE A 308 27.27 13.80 1.58
CA ILE A 308 25.87 14.10 1.23
C ILE A 308 25.67 14.27 -0.27
N SER A 309 26.60 14.91 -0.99
CA SER A 309 26.53 15.03 -2.44
C SER A 309 26.53 13.65 -3.13
N PHE A 310 27.40 12.75 -2.67
CA PHE A 310 27.45 11.37 -3.15
C PHE A 310 26.14 10.61 -2.90
N GLY A 311 25.60 10.67 -1.68
CA GLY A 311 24.36 9.97 -1.36
C GLY A 311 23.10 10.60 -1.99
N VAL A 312 23.08 11.90 -2.30
CA VAL A 312 22.03 12.52 -3.13
C VAL A 312 22.05 11.96 -4.56
N VAL A 313 23.24 11.77 -5.15
CA VAL A 313 23.37 11.12 -6.47
C VAL A 313 22.85 9.67 -6.40
N LEU A 314 23.21 8.90 -5.38
CA LEU A 314 22.68 7.54 -5.20
C LEU A 314 21.16 7.52 -4.98
N CYS A 315 20.60 8.48 -4.25
CA CYS A 315 19.16 8.63 -4.07
C CYS A 315 18.43 8.86 -5.40
N ILE A 316 18.94 9.78 -6.23
CA ILE A 316 18.40 10.08 -7.55
C ILE A 316 18.47 8.83 -8.46
N LEU A 317 19.60 8.13 -8.47
CA LEU A 317 19.75 6.89 -9.25
C LEU A 317 18.80 5.78 -8.76
N SER A 318 18.67 5.59 -7.45
CA SER A 318 17.74 4.65 -6.82
C SER A 318 16.28 4.96 -7.20
N ILE A 319 15.88 6.23 -7.18
CA ILE A 319 14.55 6.68 -7.62
C ILE A 319 14.35 6.43 -9.12
N ILE A 320 15.32 6.77 -9.98
CA ILE A 320 15.24 6.52 -11.44
C ILE A 320 15.02 5.03 -11.73
N VAL A 321 15.80 4.16 -11.09
CA VAL A 321 15.64 2.70 -11.23
C VAL A 321 14.28 2.24 -10.69
N SER A 322 13.83 2.81 -9.56
CA SER A 322 12.52 2.51 -8.96
C SER A 322 11.33 2.93 -9.84
N MET A 323 11.51 3.95 -10.70
CA MET A 323 10.48 4.39 -11.65
C MET A 323 10.35 3.47 -12.87
N TRP A 324 11.26 2.51 -13.07
CA TRP A 324 11.16 1.54 -14.16
C TRP A 324 9.97 0.60 -13.97
N ASP A 325 9.13 0.51 -15.00
CA ASP A 325 7.84 -0.20 -14.95
C ASP A 325 7.92 -1.69 -14.61
N LYS A 326 9.08 -2.32 -14.84
CA LYS A 326 9.34 -3.71 -14.51
C LYS A 326 9.94 -3.93 -13.12
N PHE A 327 10.49 -2.89 -12.48
CA PHE A 327 11.21 -3.02 -11.21
C PHE A 327 10.34 -3.61 -10.09
N GLY A 328 9.03 -3.35 -10.11
CA GLY A 328 8.06 -3.94 -9.18
C GLY A 328 7.61 -5.37 -9.49
N GLU A 329 7.96 -5.95 -10.65
CA GLU A 329 7.56 -7.31 -10.99
C GLU A 329 8.27 -8.36 -10.11
N PRO A 330 7.66 -9.53 -9.84
CA PRO A 330 8.18 -10.48 -8.84
C PRO A 330 9.60 -10.97 -9.17
N GLN A 331 9.89 -11.16 -10.45
CA GLN A 331 11.19 -11.57 -10.99
C GLN A 331 12.36 -10.61 -10.67
N TYR A 332 12.08 -9.32 -10.40
CA TYR A 332 13.11 -8.33 -10.04
C TYR A 332 13.26 -8.15 -8.53
N ARG A 333 12.65 -8.99 -7.68
CA ARG A 333 12.75 -8.89 -6.20
C ARG A 333 14.18 -8.79 -5.69
N SER A 334 15.08 -9.64 -6.20
CA SER A 334 16.50 -9.62 -5.82
C SER A 334 17.19 -8.34 -6.28
N LEU A 335 16.84 -7.81 -7.45
CA LEU A 335 17.35 -6.52 -7.94
C LEU A 335 16.89 -5.37 -7.04
N ARG A 336 15.62 -5.35 -6.60
CA ARG A 336 15.13 -4.36 -5.62
C ARG A 336 15.93 -4.39 -4.34
N ALA A 337 16.12 -5.59 -3.78
CA ALA A 337 16.92 -5.79 -2.57
C ALA A 337 18.37 -5.30 -2.76
N ILE A 338 19.02 -5.64 -3.88
CA ILE A 338 20.38 -5.20 -4.20
C ILE A 338 20.45 -3.66 -4.30
N VAL A 339 19.56 -3.00 -5.02
CA VAL A 339 19.58 -1.53 -5.21
C VAL A 339 19.50 -0.80 -3.86
N PHE A 340 18.50 -1.13 -3.03
CA PHE A 340 18.32 -0.46 -1.74
C PHE A 340 19.38 -0.87 -0.71
N LEU A 341 19.82 -2.13 -0.71
CA LEU A 341 20.89 -2.57 0.19
C LEU A 341 22.24 -1.97 -0.19
N THR A 342 22.57 -1.81 -1.47
CA THR A 342 23.78 -1.10 -1.91
C THR A 342 23.75 0.38 -1.52
N PHE A 343 22.61 1.06 -1.66
CA PHE A 343 22.47 2.45 -1.21
C PHE A 343 22.50 2.57 0.32
N GLY A 344 21.94 1.60 1.07
CA GLY A 344 22.10 1.52 2.52
C GLY A 344 23.56 1.31 2.94
N LEU A 345 24.22 0.31 2.35
CA LEU A 345 25.61 -0.07 2.66
C LEU A 345 26.65 0.94 2.18
N SER A 346 26.33 1.87 1.27
CA SER A 346 27.25 2.95 0.92
C SER A 346 27.60 3.83 2.14
N ASN A 347 26.76 3.83 3.19
CA ASN A 347 27.03 4.48 4.47
C ASN A 347 28.18 3.84 5.27
N VAL A 348 28.62 2.63 4.93
CA VAL A 348 29.80 2.02 5.56
C VAL A 348 31.06 2.86 5.29
N ILE A 349 31.16 3.51 4.13
CA ILE A 349 32.31 4.37 3.77
C ILE A 349 32.44 5.58 4.72
N PRO A 350 31.44 6.48 4.83
CA PRO A 350 31.49 7.55 5.83
C PRO A 350 31.46 7.04 7.27
N GLY A 351 30.84 5.89 7.55
CA GLY A 351 30.86 5.27 8.87
C GLY A 351 32.26 4.88 9.33
N VAL A 352 33.05 4.23 8.47
CA VAL A 352 34.46 3.89 8.75
C VAL A 352 35.32 5.16 8.89
N HIS A 353 35.12 6.17 8.04
CA HIS A 353 35.83 7.44 8.19
C HIS A 353 35.46 8.12 9.52
N TRP A 354 34.18 8.19 9.86
CA TRP A 354 33.73 8.77 11.14
C TRP A 354 34.31 8.01 12.33
N TYR A 355 34.36 6.67 12.29
CA TYR A 355 34.99 5.84 13.33
C TYR A 355 36.47 6.18 13.58
N ILE A 356 37.23 6.50 12.52
CA ILE A 356 38.66 6.86 12.63
C ILE A 356 38.86 8.20 13.35
N ILE A 357 37.89 9.12 13.25
CA ILE A 357 37.91 10.45 13.89
C ILE A 357 36.95 10.55 15.09
N LEU A 358 36.49 9.41 15.61
CA LEU A 358 35.40 9.33 16.57
C LEU A 358 35.83 9.75 17.97
N ASP A 359 35.09 10.68 18.57
CA ASP A 359 35.18 10.92 20.01
C ASP A 359 34.72 9.69 20.80
N SER A 360 35.50 9.28 21.79
CA SER A 360 35.17 8.17 22.69
C SER A 360 33.77 8.26 23.32
N HIS A 361 33.26 9.47 23.57
CA HIS A 361 31.90 9.69 24.09
C HIS A 361 30.79 9.28 23.10
N LEU A 362 31.10 9.20 21.81
CA LEU A 362 30.15 8.86 20.74
C LEU A 362 30.20 7.38 20.30
N ILE A 363 31.02 6.53 20.94
CA ILE A 363 31.09 5.08 20.66
C ILE A 363 29.73 4.38 20.82
N ALA A 364 28.91 4.82 21.77
CA ALA A 364 27.55 4.29 21.96
C ALA A 364 26.65 4.62 20.75
N ALA A 365 26.70 5.85 20.23
CA ALA A 365 25.95 6.26 19.05
C ALA A 365 26.42 5.52 17.78
N PHE A 366 27.73 5.34 17.61
CA PHE A 366 28.29 4.52 16.54
C PHE A 366 27.78 3.06 16.60
N SER A 367 27.76 2.47 17.80
CA SER A 367 27.26 1.11 18.01
C SER A 367 25.77 0.95 17.65
N LEU A 368 24.95 1.98 17.87
CA LEU A 368 23.55 2.00 17.43
C LEU A 368 23.43 1.98 15.90
N PHE A 369 24.28 2.70 15.16
CA PHE A 369 24.26 2.63 13.68
C PHE A 369 24.73 1.27 13.14
N ILE A 370 25.67 0.60 13.83
CA ILE A 370 26.03 -0.80 13.50
C ILE A 370 24.82 -1.72 13.73
N ALA A 371 24.12 -1.60 14.85
CA ALA A 371 22.92 -2.39 15.14
C ALA A 371 21.79 -2.14 14.11
N GLN A 372 21.54 -0.88 13.74
CA GLN A 372 20.64 -0.51 12.65
C GLN A 372 21.06 -1.13 11.30
N GLY A 373 22.35 -1.09 10.96
CA GLY A 373 22.88 -1.71 9.74
C GLY A 373 22.62 -3.22 9.70
N LEU A 374 22.85 -3.92 10.82
CA LEU A 374 22.57 -5.35 10.94
C LEU A 374 21.07 -5.66 10.77
N LEU A 375 20.18 -4.88 11.39
CA LEU A 375 18.72 -5.04 11.24
C LEU A 375 18.28 -4.90 9.77
N TYR A 376 18.81 -3.90 9.04
CA TYR A 376 18.53 -3.75 7.60
C TYR A 376 19.10 -4.89 6.75
N VAL A 377 20.33 -5.34 7.00
CA VAL A 377 20.94 -6.46 6.27
C VAL A 377 20.12 -7.75 6.48
N ILE A 378 19.78 -8.07 7.73
CA ILE A 378 18.95 -9.25 8.06
C ILE A 378 17.58 -9.15 7.37
N GLY A 379 16.91 -8.01 7.48
CA GLY A 379 15.60 -7.80 6.84
C GLY A 379 15.64 -7.93 5.33
N ALA A 380 16.63 -7.33 4.66
CA ALA A 380 16.79 -7.41 3.21
C ALA A 380 17.09 -8.84 2.74
N LEU A 381 17.90 -9.61 3.49
CA LEU A 381 18.20 -11.00 3.19
C LEU A 381 16.96 -11.91 3.36
N LEU A 382 16.17 -11.71 4.41
CA LEU A 382 14.90 -12.43 4.61
C LEU A 382 13.91 -12.13 3.48
N TYR A 383 13.70 -10.85 3.16
CA TYR A 383 12.85 -10.38 2.05
C TYR A 383 13.25 -10.99 0.69
N ALA A 384 14.54 -10.94 0.36
CA ALA A 384 15.06 -11.45 -0.91
C ALA A 384 14.90 -12.99 -1.02
N ASN A 385 15.10 -13.71 0.09
CA ASN A 385 15.03 -15.18 0.12
C ASN A 385 13.63 -15.75 0.43
N ARG A 386 12.65 -14.91 0.75
CA ARG A 386 11.28 -15.31 1.13
C ARG A 386 11.25 -16.26 2.33
N ILE A 387 12.08 -16.00 3.35
CA ILE A 387 12.19 -16.82 4.56
C ILE A 387 11.32 -16.17 5.67
N PRO A 388 10.44 -16.90 6.35
CA PRO A 388 10.34 -18.37 6.41
C PRO A 388 9.39 -19.05 5.41
N GLU A 389 8.54 -18.34 4.68
CA GLU A 389 7.47 -18.97 3.88
C GLU A 389 7.97 -19.94 2.80
N ARG A 390 9.15 -19.70 2.22
CA ARG A 390 9.84 -20.64 1.30
C ARG A 390 10.12 -22.01 1.93
N LEU A 391 10.38 -22.03 3.24
CA LEU A 391 10.65 -23.25 4.01
C LEU A 391 9.35 -23.90 4.52
N LEU A 392 8.28 -23.11 4.65
CA LEU A 392 6.97 -23.54 5.17
C LEU A 392 5.81 -23.03 4.30
N PRO A 393 5.69 -23.46 3.02
CA PRO A 393 4.67 -22.94 2.10
C PRO A 393 3.24 -23.18 2.63
N GLY A 394 2.37 -22.18 2.51
CA GLY A 394 1.01 -22.23 3.02
C GLY A 394 0.86 -22.17 4.56
N LYS A 395 1.95 -22.07 5.34
CA LYS A 395 1.90 -21.96 6.82
C LYS A 395 2.03 -20.52 7.32
N CYS A 396 2.64 -19.65 6.52
CA CYS A 396 2.87 -18.24 6.84
C CYS A 396 1.91 -17.30 6.09
N ASP A 397 0.78 -17.81 5.59
CA ASP A 397 -0.16 -17.08 4.71
C ASP A 397 -0.63 -15.74 5.32
N TYR A 398 -0.85 -15.67 6.64
CA TYR A 398 -1.34 -14.46 7.32
C TYR A 398 -0.31 -13.79 8.22
N VAL A 399 0.64 -14.54 8.79
CA VAL A 399 1.58 -14.08 9.83
C VAL A 399 2.98 -14.64 9.61
N PHE A 400 3.99 -13.89 10.05
CA PHE A 400 5.42 -14.24 9.97
C PHE A 400 5.94 -14.45 8.53
N GLN A 401 5.34 -13.80 7.54
CA GLN A 401 5.91 -13.69 6.19
C GLN A 401 7.25 -12.93 6.22
N SER A 402 8.18 -13.22 5.31
CA SER A 402 9.45 -12.49 5.20
C SER A 402 9.23 -10.98 5.03
N HIS A 403 8.18 -10.58 4.32
CA HIS A 403 7.83 -9.19 4.05
C HIS A 403 7.33 -8.47 5.33
N GLN A 404 6.53 -9.15 6.15
CA GLN A 404 6.09 -8.64 7.45
C GLN A 404 7.26 -8.50 8.43
N ILE A 405 8.18 -9.49 8.45
CA ILE A 405 9.38 -9.44 9.28
C ILE A 405 10.29 -8.29 8.82
N PHE A 406 10.46 -8.11 7.51
CA PHE A 406 11.18 -6.96 6.95
C PHE A 406 10.56 -5.62 7.39
N HIS A 407 9.24 -5.45 7.34
CA HIS A 407 8.55 -4.25 7.82
C HIS A 407 8.84 -3.95 9.30
N VAL A 408 8.75 -4.97 10.17
CA VAL A 408 9.06 -4.83 11.60
C VAL A 408 10.53 -4.42 11.80
N LEU A 409 11.47 -5.05 11.08
CA LEU A 409 12.89 -4.73 11.16
C LEU A 409 13.20 -3.30 10.67
N VAL A 410 12.48 -2.79 9.66
CA VAL A 410 12.60 -1.38 9.22
C VAL A 410 12.18 -0.41 10.32
N VAL A 411 11.05 -0.66 10.99
CA VAL A 411 10.59 0.18 12.12
C VAL A 411 11.57 0.13 13.29
N LEU A 412 12.07 -1.05 13.65
CA LEU A 412 13.06 -1.22 14.72
C LEU A 412 14.40 -0.54 14.38
N ALA A 413 14.90 -0.72 13.15
CA ALA A 413 16.12 -0.05 12.69
C ALA A 413 15.98 1.47 12.72
N ALA A 414 14.83 2.01 12.31
CA ALA A 414 14.56 3.43 12.40
C ALA A 414 14.58 3.93 13.86
N LEU A 415 13.96 3.22 14.81
CA LEU A 415 13.98 3.60 16.24
C LEU A 415 15.40 3.60 16.81
N VAL A 416 16.22 2.60 16.47
CA VAL A 416 17.64 2.53 16.84
C VAL A 416 18.42 3.71 16.25
N HIS A 417 18.17 4.07 15.00
CA HIS A 417 18.79 5.22 14.35
C HIS A 417 18.40 6.55 15.01
N LEU A 418 17.12 6.75 15.37
CA LEU A 418 16.65 7.95 16.08
C LEU A 418 17.39 8.14 17.40
N ASN A 419 17.61 7.06 18.15
CA ASN A 419 18.39 7.10 19.39
C ASN A 419 19.86 7.50 19.13
N GLY A 420 20.47 6.96 18.07
CA GLY A 420 21.81 7.34 17.62
C GLY A 420 21.96 8.84 17.33
N ILE A 421 21.10 9.39 16.47
CA ILE A 421 21.16 10.82 16.12
C ILE A 421 20.83 11.75 17.30
N ASN A 422 19.93 11.34 18.20
CA ASN A 422 19.63 12.13 19.40
C ASN A 422 20.79 12.10 20.41
N SER A 423 21.47 10.96 20.58
CA SER A 423 22.70 10.88 21.40
C SER A 423 23.78 11.83 20.88
N MET A 424 23.97 11.91 19.56
CA MET A 424 24.95 12.83 18.95
C MET A 424 24.53 14.30 19.06
N ALA A 425 23.25 14.60 18.84
CA ALA A 425 22.71 15.96 18.95
C ALA A 425 22.87 16.50 20.38
N ASN A 426 22.61 15.67 21.40
CA ASN A 426 22.75 16.06 22.80
C ASN A 426 24.21 16.31 23.18
N TYR A 427 25.14 15.43 22.78
CA TYR A 427 26.58 15.64 22.98
C TYR A 427 27.06 16.98 22.42
N HIS A 428 26.69 17.29 21.17
CA HIS A 428 27.05 18.56 20.53
C HIS A 428 26.39 19.80 21.18
N MET A 429 25.26 19.65 21.89
CA MET A 429 24.71 20.73 22.71
C MET A 429 25.48 20.92 24.02
N GLU A 430 25.77 19.84 24.73
CA GLU A 430 26.50 19.86 26.01
C GLU A 430 27.88 20.51 25.85
N VAL A 431 28.63 20.10 24.82
CA VAL A 431 29.95 20.70 24.48
C VAL A 431 29.84 22.22 24.24
N LYS A 432 28.82 22.68 23.50
CA LYS A 432 28.58 24.12 23.26
C LYS A 432 28.23 24.87 24.54
N MET A 433 27.41 24.27 25.42
CA MET A 433 27.03 24.88 26.69
C MET A 433 28.23 25.02 27.63
N HIS A 434 29.08 23.99 27.71
CA HIS A 434 30.33 24.07 28.49
C HIS A 434 31.31 25.11 27.95
N ALA A 435 31.49 25.20 26.62
CA ALA A 435 32.33 26.22 26.00
C ALA A 435 31.81 27.67 26.25
N ALA A 436 30.49 27.87 26.19
CA ALA A 436 29.86 29.15 26.51
C ALA A 436 30.01 29.52 28.00
N ALA A 437 29.84 28.55 28.91
CA ALA A 437 30.06 28.77 30.34
C ALA A 437 31.53 29.14 30.66
N ALA A 438 32.49 28.43 30.07
CA ALA A 438 33.92 28.70 30.23
C ALA A 438 34.30 30.12 29.78
N SER A 439 33.86 30.53 28.58
CA SER A 439 34.12 31.88 28.05
C SER A 439 33.45 33.00 28.85
N SER A 440 32.26 32.76 29.43
CA SER A 440 31.62 33.71 30.35
C SER A 440 32.38 33.89 31.68
N THR A 441 33.04 32.83 32.16
CA THR A 441 33.77 32.84 33.43
C THR A 441 35.10 33.60 33.31
N THR A 442 35.78 33.51 32.17
CA THR A 442 37.02 34.24 31.88
C THR A 442 36.83 35.74 31.61
N ALA A 443 35.58 36.19 31.43
CA ALA A 443 35.25 37.60 31.15
C ALA A 443 35.01 38.45 32.41
N ALA A 444 35.04 37.86 33.61
CA ALA A 444 34.95 38.61 34.86
C ALA A 444 36.26 39.39 35.11
N PRO A 445 36.25 40.74 35.12
CA PRO A 445 37.46 41.50 35.39
C PRO A 445 37.87 41.29 36.85
N ILE A 446 39.14 40.93 37.06
CA ILE A 446 39.74 40.89 38.39
C ILE A 446 39.85 42.35 38.86
N VAL A 447 38.88 42.79 39.66
CA VAL A 447 38.97 44.04 40.41
C VAL A 447 39.97 43.83 41.55
N VAL A 448 41.23 44.12 41.28
CA VAL A 448 42.26 44.25 42.31
C VAL A 448 42.01 45.58 43.02
N ASN A 449 41.54 45.51 44.27
CA ASN A 449 41.45 46.64 45.20
C ASN A 449 42.78 46.84 45.93
#